data_AF-A0A2W5ZHR5-F1
#
_entry.id   AF-A0A2W5ZHR5-F1
#
_cell.length_a   1.000
_cell.length_b   1.000
_cell.length_c   1.000
_cell.angle_alpha   90.00
_cell.angle_beta   90.00
_cell.angle_gamma   90.00
#
_symmetry.space_group_name_H-M   'P 1'
#
loop_
_entity.id
_entity.type
_entity.pdbx_description
1 polymer ?
#
loop_
_entity_poly.entity_id
_entity_poly.type
_entity_poly.pdbx_seq_one_letter_code
_entity_poly.pdbx_strand_id
1 'polypeptide(L)'
;MAKSEVYSWRVSPQMKRALEEAARRQKQTISALLEKIVAQSFRNGVEGWKEDEAALQERLHAAGLAAIGKIKSGRTHRSKRVRQDLRRKLQGKHERARSH
;
A
#
# COMPACT_ATOMS: atom_id res chain seq x y z
N MET A 1 31.88 3.24 -6.46
CA MET A 1 30.94 2.15 -6.80
C MET A 1 30.25 2.52 -8.09
N ALA A 2 30.24 1.64 -9.09
CA ALA A 2 29.51 1.89 -10.35
C ALA A 2 28.01 1.68 -10.13
N LYS A 3 27.18 2.58 -10.66
CA LYS A 3 25.71 2.43 -10.62
C LYS A 3 25.31 1.34 -11.62
N SER A 4 24.67 0.27 -11.15
CA SER A 4 24.32 -0.92 -11.96
C SER A 4 22.88 -0.95 -12.45
N GLU A 5 22.00 -0.15 -11.85
CA GLU A 5 20.56 -0.20 -12.10
C GLU A 5 20.02 1.18 -12.48
N VAL A 6 19.07 1.20 -13.43
CA VAL A 6 18.41 2.42 -13.89
C VAL A 6 16.95 2.38 -13.46
N TYR A 7 16.57 3.36 -12.66
CA TYR A 7 15.19 3.53 -12.20
C TYR A 7 14.52 4.69 -12.96
N SER A 8 13.31 4.44 -13.45
CA SER A 8 12.47 5.47 -14.09
C SER A 8 11.29 5.79 -13.20
N TRP A 9 11.12 7.07 -12.83
CA TRP A 9 10.03 7.55 -12.01
C TRP A 9 9.16 8.52 -12.80
N ARG A 10 7.84 8.38 -12.68
CA ARG A 10 6.89 9.36 -13.20
C ARG A 10 6.66 10.41 -12.12
N VAL A 11 7.00 11.65 -12.42
CA VAL A 11 6.79 12.82 -11.54
C VAL A 11 5.93 13.85 -12.28
N SER A 12 5.22 14.69 -11.53
CA SER A 12 4.50 15.80 -12.14
C SER A 12 5.48 16.79 -12.80
N PRO A 13 5.06 17.54 -13.83
CA PRO A 13 5.93 18.54 -14.46
C PRO A 13 6.44 19.60 -13.48
N GLN A 14 5.61 20.01 -12.52
CA GLN A 14 6.00 20.94 -11.46
C GLN A 14 7.09 20.37 -10.56
N MET A 15 6.96 19.10 -10.15
CA MET A 15 7.96 18.43 -9.32
C MET A 15 9.28 18.26 -10.06
N LYS A 16 9.23 17.92 -11.36
CA LYS A 16 10.44 17.84 -12.21
C LYS A 16 11.20 19.18 -12.23
N ARG A 17 10.50 20.30 -12.43
CA ARG A 17 11.11 21.64 -12.42
C ARG A 17 11.76 21.97 -11.07
N ALA A 18 11.06 21.69 -9.97
CA ALA A 18 11.59 21.92 -8.63
C ALA A 18 12.87 21.10 -8.37
N LEU A 19 12.91 19.84 -8.81
CA LEU A 19 14.10 18.98 -8.72
C LEU A 19 15.26 19.52 -9.56
N GLU A 20 15.00 19.95 -10.79
CA GLU A 20 16.01 20.55 -11.67
C GLU A 20 16.61 21.83 -11.07
N GLU A 21 15.78 22.71 -10.52
CA GLU A 21 16.24 23.94 -9.86
C GLU A 21 17.05 23.65 -8.58
N ALA A 22 16.62 22.67 -7.79
CA ALA A 22 17.36 22.23 -6.61
C ALA A 22 18.73 21.63 -6.99
N ALA A 23 18.78 20.80 -8.03
CA ALA A 23 20.01 20.21 -8.55
C ALA A 23 20.98 21.29 -9.06
N ARG A 24 20.48 22.29 -9.80
CA ARG A 24 21.27 23.44 -10.26
C ARG A 24 21.83 24.26 -9.09
N ARG A 25 21.01 24.58 -8.10
CA ARG A 25 21.44 25.32 -6.89
C ARG A 25 22.55 24.59 -6.13
N GLN A 26 22.45 23.26 -6.03
CA GLN A 26 23.44 22.43 -5.35
C GLN A 26 24.63 22.03 -6.24
N LYS A 27 24.66 22.45 -7.52
CA LYS A 27 25.67 22.06 -8.53
C LYS A 27 25.83 20.54 -8.64
N GLN A 28 24.72 19.80 -8.56
CA GLN A 28 24.67 18.35 -8.63
C GLN A 28 23.80 17.89 -9.80
N THR A 29 24.00 16.64 -10.24
CA THR A 29 23.04 16.01 -11.16
C THR A 29 21.76 15.65 -10.40
N ILE A 30 20.63 15.57 -11.11
CA ILE A 30 19.35 15.15 -10.52
C ILE A 30 19.50 13.76 -9.88
N SER A 31 20.20 12.84 -10.54
CA SER A 31 20.45 11.49 -10.02
C SER A 31 21.22 11.53 -8.69
N ALA A 32 22.29 12.32 -8.59
CA ALA A 32 23.06 12.45 -7.35
C ALA A 32 22.24 13.10 -6.22
N LEU A 33 21.42 14.09 -6.56
CA LEU A 33 20.53 14.74 -5.60
C LEU A 33 19.48 13.76 -5.07
N LEU A 34 18.86 12.97 -5.95
CA LEU A 34 17.87 11.97 -5.55
C LEU A 34 18.48 10.88 -4.67
N GLU A 35 19.67 10.37 -5.00
CA GLU A 35 20.40 9.42 -4.14
C GLU A 35 20.66 9.99 -2.75
N LYS A 36 21.08 11.25 -2.68
CA LYS A 36 21.31 11.93 -1.40
C LYS A 36 20.01 12.06 -0.58
N ILE A 37 18.91 12.47 -1.21
CA ILE A 37 17.60 12.60 -0.57
C ILE A 37 17.14 11.24 -0.05
N VAL A 38 17.22 10.19 -0.86
CA VAL A 38 16.82 8.84 -0.48
C VAL A 38 17.69 8.30 0.66
N ALA A 39 19.01 8.46 0.57
CA ALA A 39 19.93 8.04 1.63
C ALA A 39 19.73 8.81 2.94
N GLN A 40 19.33 10.08 2.86
CA GLN A 40 18.97 10.87 4.04
C GLN A 40 17.63 10.42 4.63
N SER A 41 16.65 10.14 3.78
CA SER A 41 15.34 9.60 4.18
C SER A 41 15.48 8.25 4.88
N PHE A 42 16.32 7.33 4.37
CA PHE A 42 16.57 6.06 5.06
C PHE A 42 17.29 6.23 6.41
N ARG A 43 18.23 7.18 6.51
CA ARG A 43 19.00 7.41 7.75
C ARG A 43 18.18 8.09 8.83
N ASN A 44 17.32 9.02 8.47
CA ASN A 44 16.52 9.78 9.41
C ASN A 44 15.22 9.05 9.80
N GLY A 45 14.98 7.87 9.22
CA GLY A 45 13.63 7.35 9.05
C GLY A 45 12.90 8.19 8.00
N VAL A 46 12.05 7.55 7.19
CA VAL A 46 11.25 8.32 6.22
C VAL A 46 10.33 9.22 7.05
N GLU A 47 10.68 10.52 7.18
CA GLU A 47 9.84 11.49 7.89
C GLU A 47 8.44 11.45 7.26
N GLY A 48 7.49 10.83 7.96
CA GLY A 48 6.13 10.61 7.48
C GLY A 48 5.69 9.15 7.40
N TRP A 49 6.60 8.18 7.36
CA TRP A 49 6.25 6.78 7.63
C TRP A 49 6.07 6.66 9.14
N LYS A 50 4.87 7.01 9.62
CA LYS A 50 4.47 6.57 10.96
C LYS A 50 4.68 5.06 11.00
N GLU A 51 5.26 4.55 12.08
CA GLU A 51 5.40 3.11 12.32
C GLU A 51 4.07 2.37 12.08
N ASP A 52 2.96 3.07 12.32
CA ASP A 52 1.59 2.69 11.98
C ASP A 52 1.33 2.37 10.50
N GLU A 53 1.97 3.05 9.55
CA GLU A 53 1.73 2.87 8.11
C GLU A 53 2.41 1.60 7.58
N ALA A 54 3.60 1.27 8.06
CA ALA A 54 4.24 -0.01 7.78
C ALA A 54 3.43 -1.17 8.40
N ALA A 55 3.00 -1.03 9.66
CA ALA A 55 2.13 -2.00 10.32
C ALA A 55 0.75 -2.13 9.63
N LEU A 56 0.20 -1.02 9.11
CA LEU A 56 -1.02 -1.02 8.32
C LEU A 56 -0.83 -1.75 7.01
N GLN A 57 0.27 -1.48 6.30
CA GLN A 57 0.59 -2.14 5.04
C GLN A 57 0.77 -3.64 5.22
N GLU A 58 1.47 -4.08 6.27
CA GLU A 58 1.58 -5.52 6.60
C GLU A 58 0.21 -6.14 6.90
N ARG A 59 -0.62 -5.48 7.71
CA ARG A 59 -1.98 -5.97 8.01
C ARG A 59 -2.84 -6.08 6.76
N LEU A 60 -2.80 -5.08 5.87
CA LEU A 60 -3.53 -5.09 4.61
C LEU A 60 -3.03 -6.19 3.69
N HIS A 61 -1.71 -6.38 3.60
CA HIS A 61 -1.10 -7.43 2.80
C HIS A 61 -1.49 -8.82 3.30
N ALA A 62 -1.40 -9.07 4.62
CA ALA A 62 -1.81 -10.33 5.24
C ALA A 62 -3.31 -10.62 5.02
N ALA A 63 -4.17 -9.60 5.19
CA ALA A 63 -5.60 -9.73 4.92
C ALA A 63 -5.90 -9.99 3.43
N GLY A 64 -5.16 -9.34 2.53
CA GLY A 64 -5.23 -9.54 1.08
C GLY A 64 -4.85 -10.97 0.69
N LEU A 65 -3.69 -11.47 1.13
CA LEU A 65 -3.25 -12.84 0.91
C LEU A 65 -4.28 -13.86 1.42
N ALA A 66 -4.86 -13.61 2.59
CA ALA A 66 -5.91 -14.46 3.12
C ALA A 66 -7.20 -14.44 2.29
N ALA A 67 -7.43 -13.43 1.45
CA ALA A 67 -8.64 -13.28 0.64
C ALA A 67 -8.45 -13.71 -0.83
N ILE A 68 -7.24 -13.57 -1.38
CA ILE A 68 -6.90 -13.98 -2.74
C ILE A 68 -7.22 -15.47 -2.93
N GLY A 69 -7.88 -15.81 -4.03
CA GLY A 69 -8.28 -17.19 -4.35
C GLY A 69 -9.50 -17.74 -3.60
N LYS A 70 -10.01 -17.07 -2.55
CA LYS A 70 -11.23 -17.52 -1.84
C LYS A 70 -12.51 -17.30 -2.63
N ILE A 71 -12.51 -16.37 -3.59
CA ILE A 71 -13.65 -16.14 -4.48
C ILE A 71 -13.57 -17.16 -5.63
N LYS A 72 -14.16 -18.34 -5.41
CA LYS A 72 -14.36 -19.32 -6.49
C LYS A 72 -15.35 -18.77 -7.52
N SER A 73 -14.94 -18.74 -8.79
CA SER A 73 -15.84 -18.56 -9.94
C SER A 73 -16.96 -19.60 -9.86
N GLY A 74 -18.22 -19.18 -9.95
CA GLY A 74 -19.38 -20.07 -9.82
C GLY A 74 -20.53 -19.54 -8.97
N ARG A 75 -20.40 -18.37 -8.34
CA ARG A 75 -21.53 -17.68 -7.68
C ARG A 75 -21.66 -16.22 -8.13
N THR A 76 -22.24 -16.06 -9.31
CA THR A 76 -22.43 -14.79 -10.06
C THR A 76 -23.22 -13.72 -9.32
N HIS A 77 -24.04 -14.10 -8.32
CA HIS A 77 -24.89 -13.16 -7.56
C HIS A 77 -24.58 -13.09 -6.06
N ARG A 78 -23.37 -13.49 -5.64
CA ARG A 78 -22.96 -13.47 -4.23
C ARG A 78 -23.18 -12.10 -3.59
N SER A 79 -22.77 -11.02 -4.26
CA SER A 79 -22.91 -9.63 -3.77
C SER A 79 -24.36 -9.25 -3.47
N LYS A 80 -25.31 -9.65 -4.34
CA LYS A 80 -26.75 -9.40 -4.17
C LYS A 80 -27.36 -10.18 -3.00
N ARG A 81 -26.78 -11.34 -2.65
CA ARG A 81 -27.32 -12.25 -1.62
C ARG A 81 -26.62 -12.16 -0.27
N VAL A 82 -25.54 -11.39 -0.15
CA VAL A 82 -24.74 -11.24 1.09
C VAL A 82 -25.63 -10.95 2.30
N ARG A 83 -26.57 -10.00 2.18
CA ARG A 83 -27.43 -9.60 3.29
C ARG A 83 -28.34 -10.73 3.78
N GLN A 84 -28.91 -11.50 2.86
CA GLN A 84 -29.77 -12.64 3.17
C GLN A 84 -28.97 -13.78 3.80
N ASP A 85 -27.80 -14.08 3.23
CA ASP A 85 -26.90 -15.13 3.73
C ASP A 85 -26.37 -14.81 5.14
N LEU A 86 -26.04 -13.54 5.42
CA LEU A 86 -25.64 -13.07 6.75
C LEU A 86 -26.79 -13.17 7.75
N ARG A 87 -27.99 -12.71 7.39
CA ARG A 87 -29.16 -12.79 8.28
C ARG A 87 -29.47 -14.23 8.68
N ARG A 88 -29.50 -15.16 7.72
CA ARG A 88 -29.71 -16.58 7.98
C ARG A 88 -28.62 -17.15 8.91
N LYS A 89 -27.36 -16.76 8.70
CA LYS A 89 -26.25 -17.23 9.53
C LYS A 89 -26.32 -16.70 10.97
N LEU A 90 -26.72 -15.43 11.15
CA LEU A 90 -26.88 -14.80 12.46
C LEU A 90 -28.08 -15.36 13.21
N GLN A 91 -29.22 -15.57 12.53
CA GLN A 91 -30.40 -16.22 13.11
C GLN A 91 -30.05 -17.61 13.64
N GLY A 92 -29.39 -18.44 12.84
CA GLY A 92 -28.94 -19.76 13.30
C GLY A 92 -27.89 -19.72 14.41
N LYS A 93 -27.17 -18.60 14.61
CA LYS A 93 -26.26 -18.42 15.76
C LYS A 93 -27.05 -18.05 17.03
N HIS A 94 -28.06 -17.19 16.89
CA HIS A 94 -28.92 -16.77 18.00
C HIS A 94 -29.82 -17.90 18.49
N GLU A 95 -30.34 -18.72 17.58
CA GLU A 95 -31.12 -19.91 17.93
C GLU A 95 -30.27 -20.91 18.72
N ARG A 96 -29.04 -21.20 18.26
CA ARG A 96 -28.10 -22.06 18.99
C ARG A 96 -27.69 -21.51 20.36
N ALA A 97 -27.57 -20.19 20.49
CA ALA A 97 -27.26 -19.54 21.76
C ALA A 97 -28.46 -19.47 22.73
N ARG A 98 -29.69 -19.64 22.24
CA ARG A 98 -30.92 -19.72 23.06
C ARG A 98 -31.32 -21.16 23.41
N SER A 99 -30.70 -22.15 22.77
CA SER A 99 -30.97 -23.58 22.97
C SER A 99 -30.06 -24.21 24.05
N HIS A 100 -29.18 -23.41 24.65
CA HIS A 100 -28.29 -23.72 25.77
C HIS A 100 -28.66 -22.80 26.93
#